data_AF-A0A3N9Y515-F1
#
_entry.id   AF-A0A3N9Y515-F1
#
_cell.length_a   1.000
_cell.length_b   1.000
_cell.length_c   1.000
_cell.angle_alpha   90.00
_cell.angle_beta   90.00
_cell.angle_gamma   90.00
#
_symmetry.space_group_name_H-M   'P 1'
#
loop_
_entity.id
_entity.type
_entity.pdbx_description
1 polymer ?
#
loop_
_entity_poly.entity_id
_entity_poly.type
_entity_poly.pdbx_seq_one_letter_code
_entity_poly.pdbx_strand_id
1 'polypeptide(L)'
;CSLVGSIITGLLFRHSPKTLRLVLIDPKMVDLAPFSTVPHLVLPHVTEPKKAATALKWAVREMEKRYKSLSKFGVGKIEAFNEKTGNLSKADVEEHEKINQDLEEGKAKLDQYYYQPLPYIVIVVDELADLMIVEKQNIEEPIQRLTQKARACGIHLILATQSPRKDVVTGLIKTNIPGRVALKVASKMDSRIIIDDSGAERLLPNGDMLFQAPGVG
;
A
#
# COMPACT_ATOMS: atom_id res chain seq x y z
N CYS A 1 -9.96 -8.87 17.96
CA CYS A 1 -9.73 -8.95 16.50
C CYS A 1 -9.52 -7.51 16.03
N SER A 2 -8.34 -7.17 15.51
CA SER A 2 -8.05 -5.80 15.05
C SER A 2 -8.83 -5.51 13.76
N LEU A 3 -9.21 -4.26 13.55
CA LEU A 3 -9.88 -3.81 12.32
C LEU A 3 -9.03 -4.16 11.08
N VAL A 4 -7.71 -3.94 11.18
CA VAL A 4 -6.75 -4.24 10.13
C VAL A 4 -6.76 -5.73 9.79
N GLY A 5 -6.75 -6.61 10.80
CA GLY A 5 -6.88 -8.05 10.60
C GLY A 5 -8.17 -8.42 9.87
N SER A 6 -9.30 -7.81 10.24
CA SER A 6 -10.59 -8.05 9.59
C SER A 6 -10.59 -7.64 8.11
N ILE A 7 -9.94 -6.52 7.77
CA ILE A 7 -9.77 -6.05 6.38
C ILE A 7 -8.91 -7.06 5.60
N ILE A 8 -7.76 -7.47 6.16
CA ILE A 8 -6.86 -8.44 5.50
C ILE A 8 -7.60 -9.76 5.28
N THR A 9 -8.29 -10.28 6.29
CA THR A 9 -9.10 -11.49 6.16
C THR A 9 -10.14 -11.34 5.03
N GLY A 10 -10.89 -10.25 4.99
CA GLY A 10 -11.86 -9.99 3.91
C GLY A 10 -11.22 -10.00 2.52
N LEU A 11 -10.02 -9.46 2.38
CA LEU A 11 -9.26 -9.50 1.13
C LEU A 11 -8.81 -10.93 0.76
N LEU A 12 -8.30 -11.69 1.73
CA LEU A 12 -7.84 -13.07 1.51
C LEU A 12 -8.98 -14.02 1.11
N PHE A 13 -10.19 -13.80 1.63
CA PHE A 13 -11.37 -14.57 1.25
C PHE A 13 -11.85 -14.31 -0.18
N ARG A 14 -11.51 -13.15 -0.76
CA ARG A 14 -11.97 -12.74 -2.10
C ARG A 14 -10.93 -12.88 -3.19
N HIS A 15 -9.65 -12.87 -2.85
CA HIS A 15 -8.57 -12.77 -3.83
C HIS A 15 -7.55 -13.88 -3.68
N SER A 16 -7.11 -14.42 -4.82
CA SER A 16 -5.97 -15.35 -4.88
C SER A 16 -4.63 -14.59 -4.91
N PRO A 17 -3.49 -15.26 -4.64
CA PRO A 17 -2.15 -14.68 -4.78
C PRO A 17 -1.82 -14.15 -6.19
N LYS A 18 -2.56 -14.60 -7.21
CA LYS A 18 -2.42 -14.10 -8.60
C LYS A 18 -3.07 -12.73 -8.78
N THR A 19 -4.10 -12.42 -7.99
CA THR A 19 -4.88 -11.18 -8.11
C THR A 19 -4.54 -10.15 -7.03
N LEU A 20 -4.03 -10.60 -5.89
CA LEU A 20 -3.68 -9.76 -4.76
C LEU A 20 -2.37 -10.21 -4.13
N ARG A 21 -1.52 -9.23 -3.82
CA ARG A 21 -0.28 -9.41 -3.08
C ARG A 21 -0.25 -8.47 -1.87
N LEU A 22 0.41 -8.92 -0.81
CA LEU A 22 0.48 -8.23 0.47
C LEU A 22 1.93 -7.90 0.84
N VAL A 23 2.11 -6.72 1.43
CA VAL A 23 3.32 -6.33 2.16
C VAL A 23 2.89 -5.97 3.57
N LEU A 24 3.35 -6.72 4.56
CA LEU A 24 2.96 -6.53 5.95
C LEU A 24 4.15 -5.99 6.74
N ILE A 25 3.94 -4.84 7.38
CA ILE A 25 4.91 -4.16 8.23
C ILE A 25 4.32 -4.08 9.64
N ASP A 26 4.85 -4.92 10.53
CA ASP A 26 4.40 -5.10 11.91
C ASP A 26 5.62 -5.14 12.84
N PRO A 27 6.05 -3.98 13.38
CA PRO A 27 7.22 -3.91 14.25
C PRO A 27 7.02 -4.62 15.60
N LYS A 28 5.77 -4.88 16.01
CA LYS A 28 5.46 -5.50 17.31
C LYS A 28 5.16 -7.00 17.20
N MET A 29 4.92 -7.51 16.00
CA MET A 29 4.56 -8.91 15.75
C MET A 29 3.34 -9.39 16.54
N VAL A 30 2.33 -8.54 16.68
CA VAL A 30 1.12 -8.88 17.45
C VAL A 30 -0.06 -9.03 16.50
N ASP A 31 -0.43 -7.97 15.80
CA ASP A 31 -1.68 -7.91 15.06
C ASP A 31 -1.60 -8.58 13.68
N LEU A 32 -0.43 -8.56 13.02
CA LEU A 32 -0.26 -9.14 11.69
C LEU A 32 0.43 -10.51 11.68
N ALA A 33 0.93 -10.97 12.83
CA ALA A 33 1.59 -12.28 12.98
C ALA A 33 0.77 -13.48 12.44
N PRO A 34 -0.58 -13.55 12.60
CA PRO A 34 -1.38 -14.63 12.03
C PRO A 34 -1.30 -14.74 10.49
N PHE A 35 -0.91 -13.65 9.80
CA PHE A 35 -0.83 -13.61 8.34
C PHE A 35 0.60 -13.85 7.80
N SER A 36 1.55 -14.21 8.66
CA SER A 36 2.98 -14.35 8.31
C SER A 36 3.30 -15.46 7.30
N THR A 37 2.39 -16.41 7.09
CA THR A 37 2.59 -17.60 6.22
C THR A 37 1.68 -17.61 4.99
N VAL A 38 0.90 -16.56 4.76
CA VAL A 38 -0.03 -16.55 3.62
C VAL A 38 0.73 -16.45 2.28
N PRO A 39 0.28 -17.16 1.23
CA PRO A 39 0.96 -17.17 -0.07
C PRO A 39 0.90 -15.82 -0.81
N HIS A 40 0.09 -14.89 -0.33
CA HIS A 40 -0.06 -13.54 -0.88
C HIS A 40 1.12 -12.62 -0.58
N LEU A 41 1.98 -12.96 0.40
CA LEU A 41 3.11 -12.11 0.76
C LEU A 41 4.09 -11.95 -0.41
N VAL A 42 4.49 -10.70 -0.69
CA VAL A 42 5.57 -10.38 -1.64
C VAL A 42 6.94 -10.62 -1.01
N LEU A 43 7.03 -10.30 0.27
CA LEU A 43 8.24 -10.34 1.07
C LEU A 43 7.88 -10.85 2.47
N PRO A 44 8.83 -11.49 3.19
CA PRO A 44 8.58 -11.95 4.55
C PRO A 44 8.12 -10.80 5.45
N HIS A 45 7.26 -11.10 6.42
CA HIS A 45 6.74 -10.10 7.37
C HIS A 45 7.86 -9.18 7.89
N VAL A 46 7.64 -7.87 7.81
CA VAL A 46 8.68 -6.87 8.12
C VAL A 46 8.51 -6.36 9.53
N THR A 47 9.52 -6.58 10.36
CA THR A 47 9.52 -6.19 11.78
C THR A 47 10.46 -5.01 12.04
N GLU A 48 11.53 -4.88 11.28
CA GLU A 48 12.55 -3.84 11.52
C GLU A 48 12.21 -2.54 10.76
N PRO A 49 12.30 -1.36 11.42
CA PRO A 49 12.03 -0.08 10.77
C PRO A 49 12.85 0.21 9.50
N LYS A 50 14.13 -0.19 9.50
CA LYS A 50 15.01 -0.02 8.32
C LYS A 50 14.56 -0.90 7.14
N LYS A 51 14.11 -2.12 7.42
CA LYS A 51 13.53 -3.01 6.40
C LYS A 51 12.19 -2.47 5.92
N ALA A 52 11.39 -1.87 6.78
CA ALA A 52 10.14 -1.20 6.41
C ALA A 52 10.39 -0.04 5.42
N ALA A 53 11.38 0.80 5.70
CA ALA A 53 11.81 1.85 4.77
C ALA A 53 12.24 1.27 3.41
N THR A 54 12.96 0.16 3.42
CA THR A 54 13.38 -0.53 2.18
C THR A 54 12.18 -1.10 1.42
N ALA A 55 11.19 -1.68 2.11
CA ALA A 55 9.97 -2.20 1.51
C ALA A 55 9.12 -1.09 0.87
N LEU A 56 9.00 0.07 1.52
CA LEU A 56 8.30 1.22 0.96
C LEU A 56 9.05 1.82 -0.24
N LYS A 57 10.39 1.90 -0.19
CA LYS A 57 11.20 2.30 -1.36
C LYS A 57 11.07 1.32 -2.52
N TRP A 58 11.00 0.02 -2.24
CA TRP A 58 10.69 -1.00 -3.25
C TRP A 58 9.31 -0.76 -3.86
N ALA A 59 8.29 -0.48 -3.04
CA ALA A 59 6.94 -0.20 -3.53
C ALA A 59 6.89 1.04 -4.44
N VAL A 60 7.68 2.08 -4.16
CA VAL A 60 7.80 3.24 -5.05
C VAL A 60 8.42 2.85 -6.39
N ARG A 61 9.48 2.03 -6.39
CA ARG A 61 10.09 1.54 -7.65
C ARG A 61 9.13 0.66 -8.45
N GLU A 62 8.39 -0.21 -7.76
CA GLU A 62 7.35 -1.04 -8.36
C GLU A 62 6.25 -0.17 -8.98
N MET A 63 5.79 0.85 -8.26
CA MET A 63 4.83 1.83 -8.77
C MET A 63 5.33 2.50 -10.06
N GLU A 64 6.58 2.95 -10.10
CA GLU A 64 7.19 3.58 -11.28
C GLU A 64 7.29 2.61 -12.46
N LYS A 65 7.70 1.36 -12.22
CA LYS A 65 7.76 0.31 -13.25
C LYS A 65 6.38 -0.02 -13.81
N ARG A 66 5.36 -0.12 -12.95
CA ARG A 66 3.97 -0.29 -13.37
C ARG A 66 3.51 0.89 -14.21
N TYR A 67 3.81 2.12 -13.80
CA TYR A 67 3.43 3.32 -14.56
C TYR A 67 4.06 3.34 -15.96
N LYS A 68 5.34 2.94 -16.08
CA LYS A 68 5.99 2.74 -17.38
C LYS A 68 5.26 1.69 -18.22
N SER A 69 4.86 0.59 -17.61
CA SER A 69 4.12 -0.49 -18.27
C SER A 69 2.75 0.00 -18.77
N LEU A 70 2.01 0.73 -17.94
CA LEU A 70 0.73 1.35 -18.32
C LEU A 70 0.92 2.29 -19.53
N SER A 71 1.93 3.15 -19.48
CA SER A 71 2.26 4.09 -20.56
C SER A 71 2.62 3.38 -21.87
N LYS A 72 3.44 2.31 -21.81
CA LYS A 72 3.83 1.50 -22.99
C LYS A 72 2.63 0.86 -23.68
N PHE A 73 1.64 0.40 -22.92
CA PHE A 73 0.40 -0.17 -23.46
C PHE A 73 -0.69 0.89 -23.73
N GLY A 74 -0.40 2.17 -23.52
CA GLY A 74 -1.34 3.27 -23.74
C GLY A 74 -2.60 3.19 -22.88
N VAL A 75 -2.48 2.73 -21.64
CA VAL A 75 -3.58 2.56 -20.69
C VAL A 75 -3.38 3.40 -19.44
N GLY A 76 -4.47 3.85 -18.82
CA GLY A 76 -4.43 4.72 -17.65
C GLY A 76 -4.57 4.02 -16.29
N LYS A 77 -4.97 2.74 -16.26
CA LYS A 77 -5.21 1.98 -15.02
C LYS A 77 -4.86 0.51 -15.18
N ILE A 78 -4.58 -0.15 -14.05
CA ILE A 78 -4.20 -1.57 -13.98
C ILE A 78 -5.26 -2.51 -14.57
N GLU A 79 -6.55 -2.20 -14.46
CA GLU A 79 -7.61 -3.07 -14.98
C GLU A 79 -7.52 -3.19 -16.51
N ALA A 80 -7.42 -2.04 -17.19
CA ALA A 80 -7.27 -1.99 -18.65
C ALA A 80 -5.93 -2.60 -19.12
N PHE A 81 -4.90 -2.48 -18.29
CA PHE A 81 -3.61 -3.13 -18.55
C PHE A 81 -3.72 -4.66 -18.46
N ASN A 82 -4.37 -5.18 -17.42
CA ASN A 82 -4.58 -6.61 -17.23
C ASN A 82 -5.45 -7.21 -18.34
N GLU A 83 -6.46 -6.49 -18.80
CA GLU A 83 -7.29 -6.90 -19.94
C GLU A 83 -6.47 -6.99 -21.23
N LYS A 84 -5.68 -5.95 -21.56
CA LYS A 84 -4.82 -5.97 -22.75
C LYS A 84 -3.77 -7.08 -22.69
N THR A 85 -3.03 -7.16 -21.59
CA THR A 85 -1.96 -8.15 -21.43
C THR A 85 -2.47 -9.58 -21.30
N GLY A 86 -3.69 -9.77 -20.80
CA GLY A 86 -4.33 -11.09 -20.74
C GLY A 86 -4.73 -11.64 -22.11
N ASN A 87 -4.87 -10.77 -23.12
CA ASN A 87 -5.26 -11.13 -24.49
C ASN A 87 -4.08 -11.24 -25.46
N LEU A 88 -2.84 -11.09 -24.99
CA LEU A 88 -1.65 -11.21 -25.83
C LEU A 88 -1.48 -12.63 -26.36
N SER A 89 -1.10 -12.75 -27.63
CA SER A 89 -0.74 -14.04 -28.22
C SER A 89 0.64 -14.48 -27.73
N LYS A 90 0.97 -15.77 -27.92
CA LYS A 90 2.30 -16.29 -27.58
C LYS A 90 3.42 -15.55 -28.32
N ALA A 91 3.18 -15.18 -29.58
CA ALA A 91 4.13 -14.44 -30.40
C ALA A 91 4.39 -13.04 -29.82
N ASP A 92 3.34 -12.34 -29.36
CA ASP A 92 3.48 -11.01 -28.75
C ASP A 92 4.25 -11.09 -27.43
N VAL A 93 4.02 -12.14 -26.63
CA VAL A 93 4.75 -12.37 -25.37
C VAL A 93 6.24 -12.58 -25.64
N GLU A 94 6.59 -13.41 -26.63
CA GLU A 94 7.99 -13.64 -27.02
C GLU A 94 8.66 -12.37 -27.54
N GLU A 95 7.93 -11.50 -28.25
CA GLU A 95 8.44 -10.21 -28.71
C GLU A 95 8.75 -9.28 -27.52
N HIS A 96 7.81 -9.11 -26.60
CA HIS A 96 8.01 -8.31 -25.41
C HIS A 96 9.13 -8.86 -24.50
N GLU A 97 9.29 -10.17 -24.44
CA GLU A 97 10.39 -10.82 -23.72
C GLU A 97 11.75 -10.45 -24.31
N LYS A 98 11.91 -10.54 -25.64
CA LYS A 98 13.15 -10.12 -26.34
C LYS A 98 13.46 -8.65 -26.09
N ILE A 99 12.46 -7.77 -26.20
CA ILE A 99 12.64 -6.33 -25.92
C ILE A 99 13.16 -6.12 -24.50
N ASN A 100 12.63 -6.82 -23.51
CA ASN A 100 13.09 -6.70 -22.13
C ASN A 100 14.50 -7.28 -21.91
N GLN A 101 14.87 -8.34 -22.62
CA GLN A 101 16.24 -8.90 -22.61
C GLN A 101 17.24 -7.90 -23.19
N ASP A 102 16.95 -7.30 -24.34
CA ASP A 102 17.81 -6.28 -24.97
C ASP A 102 18.01 -5.06 -24.04
N LEU A 103 16.94 -4.65 -23.35
CA LEU A 103 17.01 -3.56 -22.36
C LEU A 103 17.86 -3.94 -21.13
N GLU A 104 17.94 -5.21 -20.77
CA GLU A 104 18.75 -5.70 -19.66
C GLU A 104 20.25 -5.73 -19.97
N GLU A 105 20.60 -6.14 -21.20
CA GLU A 105 21.98 -6.19 -21.68
C GLU A 105 22.54 -4.79 -21.99
N GLY A 106 21.66 -3.84 -22.31
CA GLY A 106 22.01 -2.44 -22.57
C GLY A 106 22.15 -1.56 -21.31
N LYS A 107 22.42 -0.28 -21.53
CA LYS A 107 22.46 0.76 -20.46
C LYS A 107 21.07 1.16 -19.94
N ALA A 108 20.01 0.56 -20.45
CA ALA A 108 18.61 0.94 -20.23
C ALA A 108 17.84 -0.05 -19.32
N LYS A 109 18.53 -0.73 -18.40
CA LYS A 109 17.92 -1.72 -17.49
C LYS A 109 16.72 -1.19 -16.71
N LEU A 110 16.68 0.11 -16.43
CA LEU A 110 15.58 0.77 -15.74
C LEU A 110 14.31 0.93 -16.59
N ASP A 111 14.36 0.68 -17.90
CA ASP A 111 13.26 0.85 -18.84
C ASP A 111 12.47 -0.43 -19.14
N GLN A 112 12.83 -1.53 -18.47
CA GLN A 112 12.03 -2.74 -18.45
C GLN A 112 10.59 -2.46 -17.97
N TYR A 113 9.64 -3.19 -18.55
CA TYR A 113 8.21 -3.06 -18.26
C TYR A 113 7.55 -4.43 -18.15
N TYR A 114 6.34 -4.47 -17.58
CA TYR A 114 5.53 -5.67 -17.51
C TYR A 114 4.69 -5.83 -18.78
N TYR A 115 4.46 -7.08 -19.18
CA TYR A 115 3.62 -7.47 -20.32
C TYR A 115 2.68 -8.64 -19.95
N GLN A 116 2.43 -8.83 -18.65
CA GLN A 116 1.52 -9.85 -18.10
C GLN A 116 0.57 -9.20 -17.08
N PRO A 117 -0.61 -9.79 -16.83
CA PRO A 117 -1.53 -9.29 -15.82
C PRO A 117 -0.87 -9.16 -14.43
N LEU A 118 -1.09 -8.01 -13.80
CA LEU A 118 -0.49 -7.65 -12.52
C LEU A 118 -1.51 -7.76 -11.38
N PRO A 119 -1.11 -8.30 -10.21
CA PRO A 119 -1.95 -8.28 -9.03
C PRO A 119 -2.02 -6.88 -8.43
N TYR A 120 -3.11 -6.59 -7.72
CA TYR A 120 -3.11 -5.47 -6.77
C TYR A 120 -2.10 -5.73 -5.65
N ILE A 121 -1.47 -4.67 -5.14
CA ILE A 121 -0.60 -4.75 -3.97
C ILE A 121 -1.24 -3.92 -2.86
N VAL A 122 -1.44 -4.54 -1.69
CA VAL A 122 -1.85 -3.83 -0.47
C VAL A 122 -0.70 -3.85 0.51
N ILE A 123 -0.25 -2.66 0.90
CA ILE A 123 0.81 -2.45 1.87
C ILE A 123 0.15 -2.06 3.19
N VAL A 124 0.38 -2.84 4.23
CA VAL A 124 -0.19 -2.62 5.55
C VAL A 124 0.92 -2.27 6.52
N VAL A 125 0.77 -1.13 7.19
CA VAL A 125 1.64 -0.68 8.29
C VAL A 125 0.79 -0.66 9.55
N ASP A 126 1.08 -1.54 10.51
CA ASP A 126 0.28 -1.69 11.73
C ASP A 126 0.48 -0.55 12.74
N GLU A 127 1.74 -0.15 12.95
CA GLU A 127 2.09 0.96 13.84
C GLU A 127 3.06 1.91 13.15
N LEU A 128 2.50 2.91 12.46
CA LEU A 128 3.27 3.92 11.74
C LEU A 128 4.16 4.74 12.69
N ALA A 129 3.71 4.98 13.93
CA ALA A 129 4.43 5.81 14.88
C ALA A 129 5.83 5.25 15.17
N ASP A 130 5.95 3.94 15.34
CA ASP A 130 7.22 3.27 15.65
C ASP A 130 8.23 3.42 14.50
N LEU A 131 7.75 3.43 13.26
CA LEU A 131 8.60 3.65 12.09
C LEU A 131 9.07 5.11 12.00
N MET A 132 8.16 6.05 12.28
CA MET A 132 8.42 7.48 12.18
C MET A 132 9.41 7.98 13.23
N ILE A 133 9.50 7.34 14.40
CA ILE A 133 10.50 7.70 15.43
C ILE A 133 11.92 7.39 14.97
N VAL A 134 12.11 6.27 14.25
CA VAL A 134 13.44 5.76 13.91
C VAL A 134 13.93 6.28 12.56
N GLU A 135 13.07 6.29 11.54
CA GLU A 135 13.45 6.51 10.13
C GLU A 135 12.51 7.51 9.42
N LYS A 136 12.07 8.58 10.11
CA LYS A 136 11.02 9.52 9.62
C LYS A 136 11.10 9.85 8.13
N GLN A 137 12.23 10.41 7.68
CA GLN A 137 12.41 10.86 6.29
C GLN A 137 12.28 9.69 5.29
N ASN A 138 12.85 8.53 5.64
CA ASN A 138 12.85 7.34 4.80
C ASN A 138 11.49 6.62 4.76
N ILE A 139 10.54 6.98 5.63
CA ILE A 139 9.18 6.45 5.70
C ILE A 139 8.17 7.42 5.08
N GLU A 140 8.24 8.69 5.45
CA GLU A 140 7.29 9.73 5.04
C GLU A 140 7.35 10.01 3.53
N GLU A 141 8.55 10.13 2.95
CA GLU A 141 8.70 10.43 1.52
C GLU A 141 8.11 9.32 0.63
N PRO A 142 8.42 8.01 0.84
CA PRO A 142 7.76 6.95 0.07
C PRO A 142 6.23 6.91 0.23
N ILE A 143 5.70 7.11 1.45
CA ILE A 143 4.25 7.16 1.69
C ILE A 143 3.63 8.30 0.88
N GLN A 144 4.23 9.49 0.88
CA GLN A 144 3.76 10.63 0.10
C GLN A 144 3.74 10.31 -1.40
N ARG A 145 4.83 9.74 -1.94
CA ARG A 145 4.91 9.38 -3.37
C ARG A 145 3.86 8.35 -3.76
N LEU A 146 3.67 7.32 -2.93
CA LEU A 146 2.70 6.26 -3.18
C LEU A 146 1.27 6.82 -3.13
N THR A 147 0.91 7.53 -2.07
CA THR A 147 -0.45 8.07 -1.90
C THR A 147 -0.86 9.03 -3.03
N GLN A 148 0.09 9.71 -3.66
CA GLN A 148 -0.17 10.60 -4.80
C GLN A 148 -0.42 9.88 -6.13
N LYS A 149 0.28 8.77 -6.41
CA LYS A 149 0.35 8.20 -7.78
C LYS A 149 -0.01 6.72 -7.89
N ALA A 150 -0.06 5.99 -6.78
CA ALA A 150 -0.17 4.53 -6.76
C ALA A 150 -1.53 3.99 -7.23
N ARG A 151 -2.60 4.80 -7.15
CA ARG A 151 -3.98 4.38 -7.46
C ARG A 151 -4.11 3.75 -8.85
N ALA A 152 -3.52 4.38 -9.87
CA ALA A 152 -3.59 3.89 -11.25
C ALA A 152 -2.84 2.56 -11.43
N CYS A 153 -1.77 2.36 -10.67
CA CYS A 153 -0.91 1.17 -10.71
C CYS A 153 -1.41 0.01 -9.84
N GLY A 154 -2.56 0.15 -9.18
CA GLY A 154 -3.15 -0.88 -8.31
C GLY A 154 -2.35 -1.14 -7.04
N ILE A 155 -1.67 -0.13 -6.50
CA ILE A 155 -0.96 -0.21 -5.21
C ILE A 155 -1.73 0.63 -4.18
N HIS A 156 -2.05 0.04 -3.03
CA HIS A 156 -2.88 0.64 -1.99
C HIS A 156 -2.18 0.55 -0.63
N LEU A 157 -2.40 1.57 0.21
CA LEU A 157 -1.79 1.65 1.54
C LEU A 157 -2.88 1.61 2.61
N ILE A 158 -2.61 0.84 3.67
CA ILE A 158 -3.34 0.86 4.93
C ILE A 158 -2.32 1.25 6.00
N LEU A 159 -2.50 2.42 6.60
CA LEU A 159 -1.65 2.93 7.67
C LEU A 159 -2.45 2.96 8.96
N ALA A 160 -2.00 2.22 9.96
CA ALA A 160 -2.57 2.19 11.29
C ALA A 160 -1.58 2.76 12.31
N THR A 161 -2.13 3.27 13.40
CA THR A 161 -1.36 3.73 14.57
C THR A 161 -2.26 3.75 15.79
N GLN A 162 -1.71 3.36 16.95
CA GLN A 162 -2.39 3.51 18.24
C GLN A 162 -2.06 4.85 18.90
N SER A 163 -1.04 5.54 18.40
CA SER A 163 -0.52 6.80 18.96
C SER A 163 -0.73 7.94 17.96
N PRO A 164 -1.97 8.46 17.81
CA PRO A 164 -2.30 9.51 16.84
C PRO A 164 -1.69 10.84 17.27
N ARG A 165 -0.42 11.06 16.95
CA ARG A 165 0.33 12.29 17.22
C ARG A 165 0.52 13.10 15.94
N LYS A 166 0.62 14.42 16.06
CA LYS A 166 0.77 15.34 14.91
C LYS A 166 2.07 15.12 14.12
N ASP A 167 3.11 14.64 14.77
CA ASP A 167 4.41 14.33 14.18
C ASP A 167 4.43 12.98 13.44
N VAL A 168 3.46 12.10 13.72
CA VAL A 168 3.21 10.82 13.04
C VAL A 168 2.20 11.01 11.90
N VAL A 169 1.04 11.61 12.18
CA VAL A 169 -0.02 11.91 11.21
C VAL A 169 0.17 13.33 10.70
N THR A 170 1.21 13.51 9.89
CA THR A 170 1.61 14.82 9.39
C THR A 170 0.60 15.38 8.38
N GLY A 171 0.65 16.70 8.15
CA GLY A 171 -0.19 17.34 7.13
C GLY A 171 0.01 16.74 5.73
N LEU A 172 1.24 16.34 5.38
CA LEU A 172 1.56 15.71 4.09
C LEU A 172 0.85 14.37 3.92
N ILE A 173 0.75 13.57 4.99
CA ILE A 173 0.02 12.31 4.97
C ILE A 173 -1.48 12.58 4.86
N LYS A 174 -2.02 13.50 5.67
CA LYS A 174 -3.45 13.83 5.67
C LYS A 174 -3.95 14.33 4.31
N THR A 175 -3.19 15.19 3.64
CA THR A 175 -3.60 15.75 2.34
C THR A 175 -3.72 14.69 1.24
N ASN A 176 -2.96 13.59 1.32
CA ASN A 176 -2.95 12.55 0.27
C ASN A 176 -3.76 11.29 0.63
N ILE A 177 -4.24 11.17 1.88
CA ILE A 177 -5.06 10.03 2.35
C ILE A 177 -6.44 10.54 2.78
N PRO A 178 -7.41 10.55 1.85
CA PRO A 178 -8.74 11.11 2.11
C PRO A 178 -9.68 10.13 2.84
N GLY A 179 -9.47 8.82 2.72
CA GLY A 179 -10.24 7.82 3.45
C GLY A 179 -9.63 7.56 4.82
N ARG A 180 -10.37 7.84 5.89
CA ARG A 180 -9.85 7.74 7.27
C ARG A 180 -10.85 7.01 8.17
N VAL A 181 -10.33 6.19 9.06
CA VAL A 181 -11.12 5.48 10.06
C VAL A 181 -10.57 5.83 11.43
N ALA A 182 -11.43 6.27 12.35
CA ALA A 182 -11.10 6.43 13.75
C ALA A 182 -11.90 5.42 14.59
N LEU A 183 -11.19 4.57 15.32
CA LEU A 183 -11.76 3.80 16.43
C LEU A 183 -11.85 4.69 17.68
N LYS A 184 -12.35 4.15 18.79
CA LYS A 184 -12.36 4.85 20.08
C LYS A 184 -10.97 5.37 20.45
N VAL A 185 -10.85 6.70 20.60
CA VAL A 185 -9.65 7.40 21.07
C VAL A 185 -9.82 7.98 22.48
N ALA A 186 -8.71 8.37 23.12
CA ALA A 186 -8.72 8.90 24.48
C ALA A 186 -9.29 10.33 24.55
N SER A 187 -9.01 11.18 23.56
CA SER A 187 -9.35 12.60 23.63
C SER A 187 -9.91 13.18 22.33
N LYS A 188 -10.58 14.34 22.43
CA LYS A 188 -11.00 15.16 21.28
C LYS A 188 -9.82 15.57 20.39
N MET A 189 -8.64 15.75 20.99
CA MET A 189 -7.43 16.11 20.25
C MET A 189 -7.00 14.97 19.33
N ASP A 190 -7.00 13.73 19.84
CA ASP A 190 -6.67 12.54 19.07
C ASP A 190 -7.67 12.33 17.92
N SER A 191 -8.97 12.53 18.18
CA SER A 191 -10.02 12.46 17.15
C SER A 191 -9.70 13.43 16.00
N ARG A 192 -9.39 14.69 16.32
CA ARG A 192 -9.06 15.71 15.33
C ARG A 192 -7.76 15.43 14.58
N ILE A 193 -6.80 14.71 15.18
CA ILE A 193 -5.58 14.32 14.48
C ILE A 193 -5.90 13.30 13.38
N ILE A 194 -6.83 12.38 13.62
CA ILE A 194 -7.17 11.30 12.68
C ILE A 194 -8.18 11.75 11.62
N ILE A 195 -9.30 12.35 12.01
CA ILE A 195 -10.45 12.63 11.11
C ILE A 195 -10.74 14.13 10.94
N ASP A 196 -9.86 15.01 11.43
CA ASP A 196 -10.04 16.47 11.42
C ASP A 196 -11.33 16.97 12.13
N ASP A 197 -12.04 16.08 12.83
CA ASP A 197 -13.25 16.37 13.63
C ASP A 197 -13.21 15.66 15.00
N SER A 198 -14.09 16.08 15.91
CA SER A 198 -14.40 15.38 17.16
C SER A 198 -15.46 14.30 16.97
N GLY A 199 -15.55 13.38 17.92
CA GLY A 199 -16.57 12.33 17.94
C GLY A 199 -15.98 10.97 18.25
N ALA A 200 -14.76 10.69 17.78
CA ALA A 200 -14.11 9.40 18.01
C ALA A 200 -13.82 9.16 19.51
N GLU A 201 -13.71 10.23 20.31
CA GLU A 201 -13.54 10.12 21.76
C GLU A 201 -14.82 9.64 22.49
N ARG A 202 -15.97 9.65 21.81
CA ARG A 202 -17.28 9.25 22.37
C ARG A 202 -17.72 7.86 21.95
N LEU A 203 -16.99 7.23 21.02
CA LEU A 203 -17.28 5.89 20.54
C LEU A 203 -17.27 4.87 21.68
N LEU A 204 -17.98 3.78 21.49
CA LEU A 204 -17.88 2.62 22.37
C LEU A 204 -16.55 1.89 22.11
N PRO A 205 -15.97 1.20 23.11
CA PRO A 205 -14.86 0.30 22.85
C PRO A 205 -15.32 -0.89 21.99
N ASN A 206 -14.35 -1.72 21.54
CA ASN A 206 -14.61 -3.00 20.86
C ASN A 206 -15.20 -2.93 19.43
N GLY A 207 -14.72 -1.99 18.62
CA GLY A 207 -14.96 -1.99 17.17
C GLY A 207 -15.94 -0.95 16.65
N ASP A 208 -16.51 -0.11 17.53
CA ASP A 208 -17.22 1.09 17.11
C ASP A 208 -16.25 2.06 16.42
N MET A 209 -16.69 2.65 15.31
CA MET A 209 -15.80 3.39 14.41
C MET A 209 -16.50 4.54 13.70
N LEU A 210 -15.77 5.64 13.50
CA LEU A 210 -16.13 6.68 12.55
C LEU A 210 -15.35 6.48 11.26
N PHE A 211 -16.04 6.48 10.13
CA PHE A 211 -15.43 6.41 8.80
C PHE A 211 -15.68 7.71 8.05
N GLN A 212 -14.59 8.37 7.66
CA GLN A 212 -14.60 9.52 6.77
C GLN A 212 -14.30 9.04 5.35
N ALA A 213 -15.31 9.09 4.49
CA ALA A 213 -15.16 8.72 3.10
C ALA A 213 -14.41 9.80 2.29
N PRO A 214 -13.66 9.42 1.24
CA PRO A 214 -13.03 10.39 0.36
C PRO A 214 -14.05 11.36 -0.25
N GLY A 215 -13.77 12.67 -0.17
CA GLY A 215 -14.64 13.71 -0.74
C GLY A 215 -15.82 14.13 0.16
N VAL A 216 -15.89 13.63 1.40
CA VAL A 216 -16.83 14.08 2.41
C VAL A 216 -16.03 14.86 3.47
N GLY A 217 -16.06 16.18 3.36
CA GLY A 217 -15.33 17.14 4.22
C GLY A 217 -15.47 18.55 3.70
#